data_AF-A0A316S087-F1
#
_entry.id   AF-A0A316S087-F1
#
_cell.length_a   1.000
_cell.length_b   1.000
_cell.length_c   1.000
_cell.angle_alpha   90.00
_cell.angle_beta   90.00
_cell.angle_gamma   90.00
#
_symmetry.space_group_name_H-M   'P 1'
#
loop_
_entity.id
_entity.type
_entity.pdbx_description
1 polymer ?
#
loop_
_entity_poly.entity_id
_entity_poly.type
_entity_poly.pdbx_seq_one_letter_code
_entity_poly.pdbx_strand_id
1 'polypeptide(L)' 'MPTLFKHIKTCPAKIFNFYANGFRQMTVGRTLWLIILLKLIIMFAILKIFLFPDFLGGKCKTDEDKANYVRSELSNRN' A
#
# COMPACT_ATOMS: atom_id res chain seq x y z
N MET A 1 -28.00 10.90 42.52
CA MET A 1 -28.57 10.66 41.17
C MET A 1 -27.46 10.56 40.13
N PRO A 2 -27.21 9.40 39.49
CA PRO A 2 -26.28 9.30 38.37
C PRO A 2 -26.95 8.69 37.13
N THR A 3 -27.52 9.51 36.24
CA THR A 3 -28.14 9.03 34.98
C THR A 3 -27.74 9.82 33.73
N LEU A 4 -26.67 10.65 33.77
CA LEU A 4 -26.36 11.57 32.67
C LEU A 4 -25.24 11.14 31.71
N PHE A 5 -24.44 10.11 32.01
CA PHE A 5 -23.26 9.76 31.19
C PHE A 5 -23.41 8.52 30.30
N LYS A 6 -24.60 7.92 30.19
CA LYS A 6 -24.79 6.64 29.47
C LYS A 6 -25.07 6.79 27.95
N HIS A 7 -25.24 8.02 27.43
CA HIS A 7 -25.77 8.22 26.06
C HIS A 7 -24.74 8.44 24.94
N ILE A 8 -23.44 8.54 25.23
CA ILE A 8 -22.41 8.93 24.24
C ILE A 8 -21.52 7.75 23.78
N LYS A 9 -21.96 6.50 23.96
CA LYS A 9 -21.13 5.30 23.68
C LYS A 9 -21.44 4.53 22.40
N THR A 10 -22.04 5.13 21.37
CA THR A 10 -22.27 4.41 20.09
C THR A 10 -22.19 5.30 18.84
N CYS A 11 -21.37 6.34 18.83
CA CYS A 11 -21.25 7.21 17.65
C CYS A 11 -20.44 6.58 16.49
N PRO A 12 -19.25 5.96 16.69
CA PRO A 12 -18.42 5.53 15.56
C PRO A 12 -19.04 4.38 14.74
N ALA A 13 -19.82 3.51 15.38
CA ALA A 13 -20.53 2.42 14.70
C ALA A 13 -21.59 2.93 13.71
N LYS A 14 -22.24 4.07 13.99
CA LYS A 14 -23.21 4.68 13.07
C LYS A 14 -22.52 5.30 11.86
N ILE A 15 -21.39 5.99 12.05
CA ILE A 15 -20.60 6.55 10.95
C ILE A 15 -20.05 5.42 10.07
N PHE A 16 -19.51 4.35 10.68
CA PHE A 16 -19.03 3.19 9.95
C PHE A 16 -20.15 2.52 9.13
N ASN A 17 -21.31 2.30 9.74
CA ASN A 17 -22.45 1.69 9.05
C ASN A 17 -23.02 2.59 7.94
N PHE A 18 -23.00 3.92 8.12
CA PHE A 18 -23.39 4.87 7.07
C PHE A 18 -22.41 4.84 5.89
N TYR A 19 -21.11 4.84 6.16
CA TYR A 19 -20.07 4.74 5.12
C TYR A 19 -20.15 3.40 4.39
N ALA A 20 -20.27 2.29 5.12
CA ALA A 20 -20.41 0.95 4.55
C ALA A 20 -21.71 0.81 3.74
N ASN A 21 -22.84 1.32 4.22
CA ASN A 21 -24.11 1.28 3.50
C ASN A 21 -24.14 2.21 2.27
N GLY A 22 -23.56 3.40 2.37
CA GLY A 22 -23.42 4.33 1.24
C GLY A 22 -22.51 3.77 0.16
N PHE A 23 -21.35 3.23 0.55
CA PHE A 23 -20.41 2.57 -0.36
C PHE A 23 -21.02 1.34 -1.04
N ARG A 24 -21.85 0.56 -0.33
CA ARG A 24 -22.51 -0.63 -0.89
C ARG A 24 -23.69 -0.30 -1.82
N GLN A 25 -24.45 0.76 -1.53
CA GLN A 25 -25.57 1.20 -2.39
C GLN A 25 -25.10 1.88 -3.68
N MET A 26 -23.86 2.38 -3.74
CA MET A 26 -23.33 3.03 -4.94
C MET A 26 -22.67 2.01 -5.88
N THR A 27 -23.30 1.74 -7.03
CA THR A 27 -22.67 1.02 -8.14
C THR A 27 -21.44 1.76 -8.68
N VAL A 28 -21.52 3.09 -8.78
CA VAL A 28 -20.40 3.95 -9.23
C VAL A 28 -19.22 3.89 -8.25
N GLY A 29 -19.48 3.92 -6.94
CA GLY A 29 -18.45 3.88 -5.90
C GLY A 29 -17.64 2.58 -5.91
N ARG A 30 -18.31 1.44 -6.10
CA ARG A 30 -17.64 0.13 -6.24
C ARG A 30 -16.73 0.09 -7.47
N THR A 31 -17.22 0.58 -8.61
CA THR A 31 -16.41 0.67 -9.84
C THR A 31 -15.22 1.60 -9.66
N LEU A 32 -15.42 2.77 -9.05
CA LEU A 32 -14.34 3.73 -8.82
C LEU A 32 -13.27 3.18 -7.87
N TRP A 33 -13.68 2.51 -6.80
CA TRP A 33 -12.74 1.88 -5.87
C TRP A 33 -11.94 0.75 -6.53
N LEU A 34 -12.58 -0.03 -7.41
CA LEU A 34 -11.91 -1.03 -8.23
C LEU A 34 -10.88 -0.38 -9.17
N ILE A 35 -11.22 0.75 -9.80
CA ILE A 35 -10.29 1.52 -10.64
C ILE A 35 -9.09 2.04 -9.82
N ILE A 36 -9.33 2.57 -8.62
CA ILE A 36 -8.26 3.05 -7.73
C ILE A 36 -7.34 1.89 -7.33
N LEU A 37 -7.91 0.76 -6.92
CA LEU A 37 -7.15 -0.44 -6.54
C LEU A 37 -6.32 -0.96 -7.73
N LEU A 38 -6.93 -1.02 -8.91
CA LEU A 38 -6.25 -1.43 -10.14
C LEU A 38 -5.10 -0.47 -10.48
N LYS A 39 -5.32 0.84 -10.37
CA LYS A 39 -4.28 1.84 -10.65
C LYS A 39 -3.14 1.76 -9.64
N LEU A 40 -3.42 1.52 -8.37
CA LEU A 40 -2.40 1.29 -7.34
C LEU A 40 -1.58 0.03 -7.64
N ILE A 41 -2.23 -1.08 -8.01
CA ILE A 41 -1.56 -2.32 -8.43
C ILE A 41 -0.67 -2.06 -9.64
N ILE A 42 -1.19 -1.39 -10.68
CA ILE A 42 -0.45 -1.10 -11.92
C ILE A 42 0.73 -0.17 -11.63
N MET A 43 0.53 0.92 -10.87
CA MET A 43 1.63 1.83 -10.53
C MET A 43 2.70 1.15 -9.68
N PHE A 44 2.29 0.29 -8.74
CA PHE A 44 3.23 -0.50 -7.95
C PHE A 44 3.97 -1.53 -8.81
N ALA A 45 3.28 -2.21 -9.73
CA ALA A 45 3.87 -3.18 -10.64
C ALA A 45 4.86 -2.52 -11.61
N ILE A 46 4.51 -1.38 -12.21
CA ILE A 46 5.41 -0.65 -13.12
C ILE A 46 6.62 -0.13 -12.34
N LEU A 47 6.43 0.52 -11.18
CA LEU A 47 7.57 0.95 -10.37
C LEU A 47 8.40 -0.26 -9.95
N LYS A 48 7.81 -1.39 -9.58
CA LYS A 48 8.57 -2.59 -9.21
C LYS A 48 9.32 -3.19 -10.39
N ILE A 49 8.71 -3.24 -11.57
CA ILE A 49 9.31 -3.79 -12.79
C ILE A 49 10.28 -2.79 -13.43
N PHE A 50 10.20 -1.48 -13.17
CA PHE A 50 11.10 -0.45 -13.71
C PHE A 50 12.21 -0.05 -12.73
N LEU A 51 11.93 -0.08 -11.43
CA LEU A 51 12.89 0.18 -10.35
C LEU A 51 13.66 -1.08 -9.93
N PHE A 52 13.26 -2.29 -10.32
CA PHE A 52 14.03 -3.53 -10.07
C PHE A 52 14.41 -4.44 -11.28
N PRO A 53 14.19 -4.08 -12.56
CA PRO A 53 14.53 -4.97 -13.69
C PRO A 53 16.03 -5.06 -13.92
N ASP A 54 16.74 -3.94 -13.71
CA ASP A 54 18.19 -3.83 -13.89
C ASP A 54 18.97 -3.77 -12.58
N PHE A 55 18.25 -3.70 -11.45
CA PHE A 55 18.87 -3.95 -10.16
C PHE A 55 19.24 -5.42 -9.96
N LEU A 56 18.93 -6.35 -10.87
CA LEU A 56 19.47 -7.71 -10.85
C LEU A 56 19.94 -8.21 -12.24
N GLY A 57 19.24 -7.90 -13.34
CA GLY A 57 19.43 -8.62 -14.61
C GLY A 57 20.66 -8.27 -15.47
N GLY A 58 21.26 -7.08 -15.33
CA GLY A 58 22.28 -6.62 -16.29
C GLY A 58 23.73 -7.02 -16.00
N LYS A 59 24.10 -7.34 -14.75
CA LYS A 59 25.52 -7.56 -14.36
C LYS A 59 25.81 -8.63 -13.31
N CYS A 60 24.83 -9.23 -12.64
CA CYS A 60 25.09 -10.26 -11.62
C CYS A 60 24.06 -11.40 -11.75
N LYS A 61 24.55 -12.63 -11.90
CA LYS A 61 23.73 -13.83 -12.06
C LYS A 61 23.10 -14.33 -10.74
N THR A 62 23.40 -13.68 -9.61
CA THR A 62 22.95 -14.07 -8.27
C THR A 62 22.82 -12.83 -7.37
N ASP A 63 21.77 -12.72 -6.55
CA ASP A 63 21.54 -11.62 -5.58
C ASP A 63 22.73 -11.39 -4.61
N GLU A 64 23.49 -12.44 -4.30
CA GLU A 64 24.67 -12.39 -3.42
C GLU A 64 25.86 -11.60 -4.01
N ASP A 65 26.09 -11.67 -5.32
CA ASP A 65 27.22 -10.97 -5.97
C ASP A 65 27.01 -9.45 -6.01
N LYS A 66 25.75 -9.00 -6.10
CA LYS A 66 25.42 -7.57 -6.08
C LYS A 66 25.62 -6.94 -4.71
N ALA A 67 25.23 -7.66 -3.66
CA ALA A 67 25.44 -7.20 -2.29
C ALA A 67 26.93 -7.08 -1.99
N ASN A 68 27.76 -8.04 -2.44
CA ASN A 68 29.21 -8.01 -2.25
C ASN A 68 29.89 -6.88 -3.04
N TYR A 69 29.51 -6.60 -4.29
CA TYR A 69 30.10 -5.52 -5.09
C TYR A 69 29.82 -4.12 -4.51
N VAL A 70 28.59 -3.87 -4.04
CA VAL A 70 28.26 -2.59 -3.38
C VAL A 70 29.00 -2.46 -2.04
N ARG A 71 29.16 -3.57 -1.31
CA ARG A 71 29.91 -3.60 -0.04
C ARG A 71 31.40 -3.31 -0.26
N SER A 72 32.01 -3.82 -1.34
CA SER A 72 33.40 -3.53 -1.68
C SER A 72 33.61 -2.07 -2.13
N GLU A 73 32.67 -1.48 -2.88
CA GLU A 73 32.74 -0.07 -3.28
C GLU A 73 32.63 0.89 -2.08
N LEU A 74 31.78 0.58 -1.10
CA LEU A 74 31.68 1.37 0.13
C LEU A 74 32.90 1.21 1.03
N SER A 75 33.54 0.03 1.02
CA SER A 75 34.75 -0.23 1.81
C SER A 75 36.02 0.38 1.20
N ASN A 76 36.06 0.59 -0.12
CA ASN A 76 37.23 1.12 -0.84
C ASN A 76 37.23 2.65 -0.98
N ARG A 77 36.15 3.32 -0.54
CA ARG A 77 36.03 4.79 -0.54
C ARG A 77 36.46 5.43 0.79
N ASN A 78 36.98 4.64 1.72
CA ASN A 78 37.65 5.08 2.95
C ASN A 78 39.14 4.73 2.88
#